data_AF-A0A9X3EXW1-F1
#
_entry.id   AF-A0A9X3EXW1-F1
#
_cell.length_a   1.000
_cell.length_b   1.000
_cell.length_c   1.000
_cell.angle_alpha   90.00
_cell.angle_beta   90.00
_cell.angle_gamma   90.00
#
_symmetry.space_group_name_H-M   'P 1'
#
loop_
_entity.id
_entity.type
_entity.pdbx_description
1 polymer ?
#
loop_
_entity_poly.entity_id
_entity_poly.type
_entity_poly.pdbx_seq_one_letter_code
_entity_poly.pdbx_strand_id
1 'polypeptide(L)'
;MTTARRSLLVALSLAACAEHGPSPATSHPESPPPPLAEWDGPSIPESAVKAFEALQASAYAQGEREARAALGRGELTLQTFGLPAPCRERYARLLWHEHRIEHRALSDCAAVDELRMRAHGFNKVMEAEIGRRFGADALAVAARKAGCR
;
A
#
# COMPACT_ATOMS: atom_id res chain seq x y z
N MET A 1 10.10 -25.65 48.26
CA MET A 1 10.53 -25.52 46.85
C MET A 1 9.29 -25.54 45.98
N THR A 2 9.24 -24.61 45.04
CA THR A 2 8.07 -24.03 44.37
C THR A 2 7.29 -24.97 43.46
N THR A 3 5.98 -24.83 43.56
CA THR A 3 4.89 -25.44 42.78
C THR A 3 5.00 -25.13 41.28
N ALA A 4 5.00 -26.17 40.43
CA ALA A 4 4.91 -26.01 38.98
C ALA A 4 3.49 -25.57 38.58
N ARG A 5 3.40 -24.42 37.89
CA ARG A 5 2.15 -23.77 37.50
C ARG A 5 1.42 -24.52 36.38
N ARG A 6 0.10 -24.60 36.54
CA ARG A 6 -0.90 -25.03 35.55
C ARG A 6 -0.97 -24.07 34.35
N SER A 7 -1.27 -24.68 33.20
CA SER A 7 -2.05 -24.25 32.01
C SER A 7 -2.36 -22.77 31.78
N LEU A 8 -2.25 -22.29 30.52
CA LEU A 8 -3.42 -21.91 29.68
C LEU A 8 -3.00 -21.28 28.33
N LEU A 9 -3.71 -21.70 27.27
CA LEU A 9 -4.20 -20.95 26.11
C LEU A 9 -3.23 -20.18 25.20
N VAL A 10 -3.12 -20.70 23.98
CA VAL A 10 -3.01 -19.93 22.74
C VAL A 10 -4.13 -18.88 22.71
N ALA A 11 -3.76 -17.60 22.61
CA ALA A 11 -4.69 -16.52 22.28
C ALA A 11 -4.10 -15.72 21.13
N LEU A 12 -4.75 -15.82 19.96
CA LEU A 12 -4.59 -14.92 18.84
C LEU A 12 -4.89 -13.48 19.32
N SER A 13 -3.92 -12.57 19.16
CA SER A 13 -4.20 -11.14 19.27
C SER A 13 -4.67 -10.61 17.91
N LEU A 14 -5.90 -10.95 17.55
CA LEU A 14 -6.73 -10.13 16.66
C LEU A 14 -7.38 -9.04 17.53
N ALA A 15 -6.75 -7.87 17.61
CA ALA A 15 -7.38 -6.65 18.08
C ALA A 15 -7.05 -5.56 17.04
N ALA A 16 -7.90 -5.40 16.03
CA ALA A 16 -9.08 -4.54 16.07
C ALA A 16 -8.68 -3.05 16.08
N CYS A 17 -8.50 -2.48 14.89
CA CYS A 17 -8.69 -1.05 14.67
C CYS A 17 -10.19 -0.75 14.80
N ALA A 18 -10.71 -0.74 16.03
CA ALA A 18 -12.05 -0.27 16.35
C ALA A 18 -12.00 0.38 17.73
N GLU A 19 -12.57 1.58 17.82
CA GLU A 19 -12.69 2.45 19.00
C GLU A 19 -11.48 3.32 19.34
N HIS A 20 -11.21 4.30 18.48
CA HIS A 20 -10.72 5.59 18.98
C HIS A 20 -11.97 6.34 19.43
N GLY A 21 -12.16 6.52 20.74
CA GLY A 21 -13.22 7.38 21.26
C GLY A 21 -13.13 8.79 20.65
N PRO A 22 -14.22 9.59 20.66
CA PRO A 22 -14.14 10.97 20.19
C PRO A 22 -13.01 11.68 20.96
N SER A 23 -12.12 12.33 20.20
CA SER A 23 -11.02 13.11 20.75
C SER A 23 -11.60 14.06 21.81
N PRO A 24 -11.04 14.12 23.04
CA PRO A 24 -11.51 15.09 24.02
C PRO A 24 -11.42 16.48 23.40
N ALA A 25 -12.47 17.28 23.55
CA ALA A 25 -12.49 18.66 23.09
C ALA A 25 -11.32 19.39 23.76
N THR A 26 -10.27 19.64 22.99
CA THR A 26 -9.12 20.42 23.46
C THR A 26 -9.61 21.84 23.69
N SER A 27 -9.63 22.28 24.95
CA SER A 27 -9.72 23.70 25.27
C SER A 27 -8.60 24.41 24.51
N HIS A 28 -8.96 25.34 23.61
CA HIS A 28 -7.96 26.15 22.91
C HIS A 28 -7.12 26.91 23.94
N PRO A 29 -5.78 26.82 23.89
CA PRO A 29 -4.95 27.69 24.72
C PRO A 29 -5.20 29.15 24.32
N GLU A 30 -5.47 30.00 25.31
CA GLU A 30 -5.76 31.44 25.17
C GLU A 30 -4.51 32.26 24.78
N SER A 31 -3.40 31.59 24.48
CA SER A 31 -2.15 32.21 24.03
C SER A 31 -1.64 31.48 22.79
N PRO A 32 -1.15 32.21 21.76
CA PRO A 32 -0.53 31.58 20.61
C PRO A 32 0.62 30.70 21.08
N PRO A 33 0.81 29.50 20.49
CA PRO A 33 1.97 28.69 20.81
C PRO A 33 3.24 29.52 20.55
N PRO A 34 4.30 29.34 21.35
CA PRO A 34 5.59 29.94 21.03
C PRO A 34 5.95 29.58 19.57
N PRO A 35 6.66 30.46 18.84
CA PRO A 35 7.12 30.12 17.50
C PRO A 35 7.82 28.77 17.55
N LEU A 36 7.46 27.87 16.64
CA LEU A 36 8.15 26.58 16.52
C LEU A 36 9.64 26.93 16.40
N ALA A 37 10.44 26.48 17.38
CA ALA A 37 11.89 26.59 17.26
C ALA A 37 12.27 25.97 15.92
N GLU A 38 13.06 26.69 15.12
CA GLU A 38 13.55 26.19 13.85
C GLU A 38 14.23 24.85 14.15
N TRP A 39 13.68 23.78 13.60
CA TRP A 39 14.22 22.46 13.83
C TRP A 39 15.51 22.33 13.02
N ASP A 40 16.64 22.54 13.69
CA ASP A 40 17.98 22.27 13.17
C ASP A 40 18.25 20.75 13.12
N GLY A 41 17.41 20.04 12.36
CA GLY A 41 17.55 18.60 12.14
C GLY A 41 18.90 18.25 11.52
N PRO A 42 19.36 16.98 11.64
CA PRO A 42 20.61 16.57 11.03
C PRO A 42 20.59 16.83 9.51
N SER A 43 21.64 17.48 9.00
CA SER A 43 21.82 17.64 7.57
C SER A 43 22.08 16.27 6.94
N ILE A 44 21.17 15.83 6.07
CA ILE A 44 21.36 14.59 5.32
C ILE A 44 22.39 14.85 4.22
N PRO A 45 23.49 14.07 4.16
CA PRO A 45 24.50 14.27 3.13
C PRO A 45 23.91 14.00 1.75
N GLU A 46 24.27 14.82 0.76
CA GLU A 46 23.79 14.69 -0.62
C GLU A 46 24.03 13.29 -1.20
N SER A 47 25.12 12.63 -0.80
CA SER A 47 25.43 11.25 -1.20
C SER A 47 24.40 10.24 -0.69
N ALA A 48 23.83 10.44 0.49
CA ALA A 48 22.78 9.57 1.03
C ALA A 48 21.47 9.77 0.25
N VAL A 49 21.12 11.01 -0.10
CA VAL A 49 19.96 11.30 -0.95
C VAL A 49 20.10 10.62 -2.31
N LYS A 50 21.24 10.80 -2.98
CA LYS A 50 21.54 10.16 -4.27
C LYS A 50 21.50 8.63 -4.20
N ALA A 51 22.04 8.05 -3.13
CA ALA A 51 21.99 6.60 -2.93
C ALA A 51 20.55 6.10 -2.79
N PHE A 52 19.71 6.80 -2.03
CA PHE A 52 18.30 6.47 -1.87
C PHE A 52 17.50 6.60 -3.19
N GLU A 53 17.72 7.69 -3.94
CA GLU A 53 17.11 7.87 -5.26
C GLU A 53 17.51 6.75 -6.24
N ALA A 54 18.78 6.35 -6.25
CA ALA A 54 19.26 5.24 -7.07
C ALA A 54 18.60 3.91 -6.69
N LEU A 55 18.41 3.64 -5.40
CA LEU A 55 17.68 2.47 -4.93
C LEU A 55 16.23 2.47 -5.41
N GLN A 56 15.53 3.61 -5.29
CA GLN A 56 14.16 3.75 -5.78
C GLN A 56 14.05 3.56 -7.30
N ALA A 57 14.94 4.18 -8.08
CA ALA A 57 14.97 4.04 -9.52
C ALA A 57 15.24 2.59 -9.96
N SER A 58 16.15 1.90 -9.25
CA SER A 58 16.43 0.48 -9.48
C SER A 58 15.20 -0.39 -9.22
N ALA A 59 14.50 -0.16 -8.11
CA ALA A 59 13.28 -0.87 -7.75
C ALA A 59 12.17 -0.67 -8.79
N TYR A 60 11.97 0.57 -9.24
CA TYR A 60 11.01 0.89 -10.29
C TYR A 60 11.33 0.16 -11.60
N ALA A 61 12.58 0.23 -12.06
CA ALA A 61 13.01 -0.45 -13.27
C ALA A 61 12.88 -1.98 -13.15
N GLN A 62 13.10 -2.54 -11.95
CA GLN A 62 12.85 -3.95 -11.66
C GLN A 62 11.36 -4.29 -11.81
N GLY A 63 10.46 -3.45 -11.29
CA GLY A 63 9.02 -3.59 -11.47
C GLY A 63 8.57 -3.63 -12.93
N GLU A 64 9.10 -2.72 -13.76
CA GLU A 64 8.80 -2.71 -15.20
C GLU A 64 9.26 -4.01 -15.89
N ARG A 65 10.43 -4.55 -15.52
CA ARG A 65 10.92 -5.84 -16.05
C ARG A 65 10.03 -7.00 -15.63
N GLU A 66 9.65 -7.06 -14.37
CA GLU A 66 8.75 -8.09 -13.83
C GLU A 66 7.38 -8.06 -14.52
N ALA A 67 6.83 -6.88 -14.77
CA ALA A 67 5.57 -6.73 -15.48
C ALA A 67 5.66 -7.23 -16.92
N ARG A 68 6.72 -6.87 -17.65
CA ARG A 68 6.94 -7.39 -19.03
C ARG A 68 7.07 -8.91 -19.05
N ALA A 69 7.76 -9.49 -18.06
CA ALA A 69 7.87 -10.94 -17.95
C ALA A 69 6.51 -11.60 -17.66
N ALA A 70 5.69 -11.01 -16.78
CA ALA A 70 4.33 -11.47 -16.50
C ALA A 70 3.43 -11.41 -17.75
N LEU A 71 3.48 -10.30 -18.50
CA LEU A 71 2.78 -10.18 -19.77
C LEU A 71 3.23 -11.24 -20.79
N GLY A 72 4.52 -11.57 -20.83
CA GLY A 72 5.06 -12.66 -21.65
C GLY A 72 4.53 -14.04 -21.27
N ARG A 73 4.09 -14.23 -20.02
CA ARG A 73 3.39 -15.44 -19.54
C ARG A 73 1.87 -15.37 -19.72
N GLY A 74 1.34 -14.28 -20.26
CA GLY A 74 -0.10 -14.04 -20.39
C GLY A 74 -0.78 -13.62 -19.08
N GLU A 75 -0.01 -13.28 -18.06
CA GLU A 75 -0.54 -12.81 -16.77
C GLU A 75 -0.86 -11.32 -16.85
N LEU A 76 -2.06 -10.94 -16.39
CA LEU A 76 -2.47 -9.55 -16.26
C LEU A 76 -2.84 -9.31 -14.79
N THR A 77 -2.00 -8.55 -14.09
CA THR A 77 -2.10 -8.38 -12.63
C THR A 77 -2.08 -6.90 -12.27
N LEU A 78 -2.96 -6.49 -11.35
CA LEU A 78 -2.92 -5.19 -10.71
C LEU A 78 -2.49 -5.34 -9.27
N GLN A 79 -1.45 -4.61 -8.85
CA GLN A 79 -0.96 -4.62 -7.49
C GLN A 79 -1.52 -3.42 -6.71
N THR A 80 -2.00 -3.61 -5.48
CA THR A 80 -2.49 -2.48 -4.65
C THR A 80 -1.93 -2.53 -3.24
N PHE A 81 -1.77 -1.34 -2.66
CA PHE A 81 -1.26 -1.17 -1.30
C PHE A 81 -2.37 -0.87 -0.30
N GLY A 82 -2.04 -1.05 0.98
CA GLY A 82 -2.84 -0.59 2.11
C GLY A 82 -3.82 -1.62 2.65
N LEU A 83 -4.46 -1.26 3.75
CA LEU A 83 -5.42 -2.10 4.45
C LEU A 83 -6.59 -2.50 3.53
N PRO A 84 -7.17 -3.70 3.70
CA PRO A 84 -8.31 -4.13 2.91
C PRO A 84 -9.50 -3.17 3.09
N ALA A 85 -9.86 -2.46 2.02
CA ALA A 85 -11.12 -1.74 1.96
C ALA A 85 -12.28 -2.73 1.80
N PRO A 86 -13.48 -2.48 2.37
CA PRO A 86 -14.64 -3.37 2.23
C PRO A 86 -15.02 -3.68 0.77
N CYS A 87 -14.78 -2.74 -0.15
CA CYS A 87 -15.06 -2.92 -1.58
C CYS A 87 -14.03 -3.81 -2.31
N ARG A 88 -12.86 -4.08 -1.71
CA ARG A 88 -11.69 -4.67 -2.38
C ARG A 88 -11.97 -6.06 -2.95
N GLU A 89 -12.69 -6.89 -2.22
CA GLU A 89 -13.06 -8.23 -2.70
C GLU A 89 -13.97 -8.16 -3.93
N ARG A 90 -14.96 -7.25 -3.90
CA ARG A 90 -15.86 -7.05 -5.03
C ARG A 90 -15.11 -6.52 -6.24
N TYR A 91 -14.18 -5.60 -6.03
CA TYR A 91 -13.30 -5.08 -7.07
C TYR A 91 -12.44 -6.18 -7.70
N ALA A 92 -11.77 -7.00 -6.89
CA ALA A 92 -10.98 -8.14 -7.34
C ALA A 92 -11.82 -9.14 -8.16
N ARG A 93 -13.04 -9.45 -7.71
CA ARG A 93 -13.98 -10.31 -8.44
C ARG A 93 -14.35 -9.71 -9.80
N LEU A 94 -14.69 -8.42 -9.88
CA LEU A 94 -15.05 -7.77 -11.14
C LEU A 94 -13.87 -7.77 -12.13
N LEU A 95 -12.67 -7.42 -11.67
CA LEU A 95 -11.45 -7.47 -12.47
C LEU A 95 -11.20 -8.87 -13.06
N TRP A 96 -11.35 -9.91 -12.23
CA TRP A 96 -11.17 -11.29 -12.68
C TRP A 96 -12.25 -11.73 -13.67
N HIS A 97 -13.52 -11.51 -13.36
CA HIS A 97 -14.63 -12.01 -14.17
C HIS A 97 -14.78 -11.28 -15.50
N GLU A 98 -14.63 -9.95 -15.53
CA GLU A 98 -14.83 -9.15 -16.73
C GLU A 98 -13.59 -9.12 -17.63
N HIS A 99 -12.40 -9.16 -17.03
CA HIS A 99 -11.15 -8.84 -17.74
C HIS A 99 -10.00 -9.85 -17.52
N ARG A 100 -10.22 -10.89 -16.71
CA ARG A 100 -9.16 -11.84 -16.30
C ARG A 100 -7.94 -11.14 -15.70
N ILE A 101 -8.17 -10.02 -15.02
CA ILE A 101 -7.14 -9.28 -14.29
C ILE A 101 -7.07 -9.84 -12.87
N GLU A 102 -5.92 -10.36 -12.47
CA GLU A 102 -5.63 -10.73 -11.09
C GLU A 102 -5.43 -9.48 -10.25
N HIS A 103 -6.06 -9.41 -9.08
CA HIS A 103 -5.84 -8.32 -8.13
C HIS A 103 -5.00 -8.82 -6.95
N ARG A 104 -3.78 -8.29 -6.83
CA ARG A 104 -2.82 -8.67 -5.79
C ARG A 104 -2.67 -7.56 -4.77
N ALA A 105 -3.23 -7.77 -3.58
CA ALA A 105 -3.03 -6.86 -2.46
C ALA A 105 -1.66 -7.12 -1.82
N LEU A 106 -0.82 -6.08 -1.75
CA LEU A 106 0.45 -6.09 -1.05
C LEU A 106 0.21 -5.68 0.40
N SER A 107 0.38 -6.61 1.33
CA SER A 107 -0.04 -6.48 2.73
C SER A 107 1.02 -5.88 3.66
N ASP A 108 2.26 -5.69 3.21
CA ASP A 108 3.32 -5.20 4.07
C ASP A 108 3.47 -3.68 3.97
N CYS A 109 2.97 -2.99 4.99
CA CYS A 109 3.13 -1.55 5.16
C CYS A 109 4.53 -1.15 5.69
N ALA A 110 5.39 -2.10 6.07
CA ALA A 110 6.64 -1.83 6.79
C ALA A 110 7.92 -1.90 5.91
N ALA A 111 7.86 -2.41 4.67
CA ALA A 111 9.00 -2.44 3.72
C ALA A 111 8.89 -1.34 2.64
N VAL A 112 8.82 -0.10 3.11
CA VAL A 112 7.88 0.94 2.65
C VAL A 112 8.16 1.53 1.26
N ASP A 113 9.42 1.65 0.84
CA ASP A 113 9.75 2.45 -0.36
C ASP A 113 10.20 1.60 -1.55
N GLU A 114 11.06 0.60 -1.34
CA GLU A 114 11.52 -0.25 -2.45
C GLU A 114 10.36 -1.08 -3.03
N LEU A 115 9.55 -1.72 -2.19
CA LEU A 115 8.38 -2.49 -2.62
C LEU A 115 7.36 -1.58 -3.31
N ARG A 116 7.17 -0.37 -2.79
CA ARG A 116 6.28 0.64 -3.38
C ARG A 116 6.74 1.03 -4.78
N MET A 117 8.02 1.37 -4.92
CA MET A 117 8.58 1.76 -6.21
C MET A 117 8.57 0.61 -7.21
N ARG A 118 8.84 -0.61 -6.77
CA ARG A 118 8.72 -1.81 -7.60
C ARG A 118 7.29 -2.03 -8.10
N ALA A 119 6.29 -1.95 -7.22
CA ALA A 119 4.90 -2.07 -7.63
C ALA A 119 4.43 -0.91 -8.52
N HIS A 120 4.94 0.32 -8.33
CA HIS A 120 4.65 1.44 -9.23
C HIS A 120 5.18 1.17 -10.65
N GLY A 121 6.44 0.72 -10.78
CA GLY A 121 7.00 0.33 -12.07
C GLY A 121 6.22 -0.81 -12.71
N PHE A 122 5.80 -1.80 -11.91
CA PHE A 122 4.99 -2.92 -12.37
C PHE A 122 3.61 -2.46 -12.89
N ASN A 123 2.89 -1.69 -12.09
CA ASN A 123 1.55 -1.21 -12.42
C ASN A 123 1.55 -0.26 -13.61
N LYS A 124 2.56 0.58 -13.82
CA LYS A 124 2.63 1.43 -15.02
C LYS A 124 2.52 0.61 -16.30
N VAL A 125 3.24 -0.51 -16.38
CA VAL A 125 3.21 -1.39 -17.54
C VAL A 125 1.87 -2.12 -17.64
N MET A 126 1.36 -2.61 -16.51
CA MET A 126 0.10 -3.36 -16.47
C MET A 126 -1.12 -2.48 -16.78
N GLU A 127 -1.21 -1.28 -16.21
CA GLU A 127 -2.28 -0.31 -16.46
C GLU A 127 -2.30 0.14 -17.93
N ALA A 128 -1.13 0.34 -18.54
CA ALA A 128 -1.04 0.64 -19.97
C ALA A 128 -1.58 -0.53 -20.81
N GLU A 129 -1.24 -1.77 -20.48
CA GLU A 129 -1.74 -2.95 -21.20
C GLU A 129 -3.24 -3.18 -20.97
N ILE A 130 -3.73 -2.99 -19.74
CA ILE A 130 -5.15 -3.02 -19.39
C ILE A 130 -5.92 -1.97 -20.19
N GLY A 131 -5.41 -0.74 -20.23
CA GLY A 131 -5.98 0.36 -21.00
C GLY A 131 -6.03 0.05 -22.49
N ARG A 132 -4.97 -0.56 -23.04
CA ARG A 132 -4.92 -1.00 -24.44
C ARG A 132 -5.94 -2.10 -24.76
N ARG A 133 -6.16 -3.05 -23.84
CA ARG A 133 -7.06 -4.20 -24.06
C ARG A 133 -8.53 -3.89 -23.79
N PHE A 134 -8.83 -3.07 -22.80
CA PHE A 134 -10.19 -2.91 -22.26
C PHE A 134 -10.67 -1.45 -22.21
N GLY A 135 -9.83 -0.51 -22.61
CA GLY A 135 -10.10 0.93 -22.57
C GLY A 135 -9.50 1.61 -21.35
N ALA A 136 -9.15 2.90 -21.49
CA ALA A 136 -8.46 3.68 -20.47
C ALA A 136 -9.22 3.74 -19.12
N ASP A 137 -10.55 3.64 -19.16
CA ASP A 137 -11.40 3.74 -17.97
C ASP A 137 -11.75 2.38 -17.33
N ALA A 138 -11.24 1.25 -17.84
CA ALA A 138 -11.66 -0.09 -17.39
C ALA A 138 -11.53 -0.28 -15.86
N LEU A 139 -10.41 0.14 -15.29
CA LEU A 139 -10.16 0.07 -13.84
C LEU A 139 -11.11 0.98 -13.06
N ALA A 140 -11.34 2.20 -13.54
CA ALA A 140 -12.23 3.16 -12.89
C ALA A 140 -13.69 2.69 -12.93
N VAL A 141 -14.13 2.09 -14.04
CA VAL A 141 -15.46 1.48 -14.17
C VAL A 141 -15.61 0.32 -13.19
N ALA A 142 -14.63 -0.59 -13.11
CA ALA A 142 -14.65 -1.70 -12.16
C ALA A 142 -14.68 -1.20 -10.70
N ALA A 143 -13.92 -0.17 -10.35
CA ALA A 143 -13.91 0.43 -9.02
C ALA A 143 -15.28 1.03 -8.64
N ARG A 144 -15.91 1.79 -9.56
CA ARG A 144 -17.26 2.33 -9.35
C ARG A 144 -18.31 1.23 -9.19
N LYS A 145 -18.29 0.21 -10.05
CA LYS A 145 -19.17 -0.97 -9.93
C LYS A 145 -18.96 -1.73 -8.61
N ALA A 146 -17.73 -1.75 -8.10
CA ALA A 146 -17.39 -2.35 -6.82
C ALA A 146 -17.84 -1.51 -5.60
N GLY A 147 -18.13 -0.22 -5.81
CA GLY A 147 -18.42 0.72 -4.73
C GLY A 147 -17.17 1.23 -4.00
N CYS A 148 -16.00 1.16 -4.63
CA CYS A 148 -14.81 1.85 -4.12
C CYS A 148 -14.96 3.35 -4.43
N ARG A 149 -15.03 4.19 -3.39
CA ARG A 149 -15.10 5.66 -3.49
C ARG A 149 -13.76 6.26 -3.14
#